data_AF-A0A918SQY2-F1
#
_entry.id   AF-A0A918SQY2-F1
#
_cell.length_a   1.000
_cell.length_b   1.000
_cell.length_c   1.000
_cell.angle_alpha   90.00
_cell.angle_beta   90.00
_cell.angle_gamma   90.00
#
_symmetry.space_group_name_H-M   'P 1'
#
loop_
_entity.id
_entity.type
_entity.pdbx_description
1 polymer ?
#
loop_
_entity_poly.entity_id
_entity_poly.type
_entity_poly.pdbx_seq_one_letter_code
_entity_poly.pdbx_strand_id
1 'polypeptide(L)'
;MTTPEPTPEPRPETDSGPTSGPTPEPASADRVFRSSFGIAGGVFLLLLAGVFTGDAVLRGEGRTPWLALAGLIIAVPMVIALTLRPVVRANEDRLRIRNPFRTIELPWSSVADLRAGYSSEVFTHAGATYQLWSVPVSLRQRKKAARKAMRAAQDDPHGRTSVTADVRDSASRTAPSDQVVADLREMAERYAGRPGAQGEPQVRWAYELLAPAAAGLLLLVILLATG
;
A
#
# COMPACT_ATOMS: atom_id res chain seq x y z
N MET A 1 -51.14 -45.55 -45.66
CA MET A 1 -49.88 -44.79 -45.81
C MET A 1 -50.15 -43.37 -45.35
N THR A 2 -49.73 -43.03 -44.14
CA THR A 2 -49.32 -41.69 -43.67
C THR A 2 -48.94 -41.83 -42.20
N THR A 3 -47.64 -41.91 -41.96
CA THR A 3 -47.00 -41.85 -40.64
C THR A 3 -47.11 -40.42 -40.11
N PRO A 4 -47.60 -40.18 -38.88
CA PRO A 4 -47.40 -38.90 -38.22
C PRO A 4 -46.03 -38.85 -37.55
N GLU A 5 -45.34 -37.76 -37.86
CA GLU A 5 -44.08 -37.16 -37.43
C GLU A 5 -43.64 -37.41 -35.96
N PRO A 6 -42.33 -37.61 -35.69
CA PRO A 6 -41.83 -37.78 -34.32
C PRO A 6 -41.70 -36.43 -33.60
N THR A 7 -42.23 -36.38 -32.37
CA THR A 7 -42.07 -35.29 -31.40
C THR A 7 -40.58 -34.96 -31.16
N PRO A 8 -40.16 -33.68 -31.19
CA PRO A 8 -38.79 -33.32 -30.87
C PRO A 8 -38.53 -33.40 -29.35
N GLU A 9 -37.53 -34.20 -28.96
CA GLU A 9 -37.00 -34.25 -27.60
C GLU A 9 -36.47 -32.88 -27.16
N PRO A 10 -36.66 -32.49 -25.88
CA PRO A 10 -36.02 -31.30 -25.32
C PRO A 10 -34.51 -31.54 -25.17
N ARG A 11 -33.71 -30.67 -25.80
CA ARG A 11 -32.24 -30.63 -25.66
C ARG A 11 -31.87 -30.38 -24.18
N PRO A 12 -30.81 -31.02 -23.66
CA PRO A 12 -30.32 -30.72 -22.33
C PRO A 12 -29.84 -29.27 -22.29
N GLU A 13 -30.45 -28.48 -21.40
CA GLU A 13 -30.01 -27.14 -21.06
C GLU A 13 -28.60 -27.25 -20.49
N THR A 14 -27.61 -26.79 -21.27
CA THR A 14 -26.25 -26.59 -20.79
C THR A 14 -26.29 -25.59 -19.65
N ASP A 15 -26.20 -26.13 -18.43
CA ASP A 15 -26.03 -25.44 -17.17
C ASP A 15 -24.85 -24.47 -17.29
N SER A 16 -25.21 -23.22 -17.58
CA SER A 16 -24.28 -22.12 -17.76
C SER A 16 -23.85 -21.70 -16.35
N GLY A 17 -22.70 -22.24 -15.93
CA GLY A 17 -22.08 -21.95 -14.64
C GLY A 17 -22.02 -20.46 -14.32
N PRO A 18 -21.88 -20.10 -13.04
CA PRO A 18 -22.17 -18.77 -12.53
C PRO A 18 -21.37 -17.72 -13.28
N THR A 19 -22.10 -16.78 -13.88
CA THR A 19 -21.60 -15.57 -14.50
C THR A 19 -20.58 -14.93 -13.56
N SER A 20 -19.31 -14.96 -13.97
CA SER A 20 -18.26 -14.11 -13.43
C SER A 20 -18.76 -12.68 -13.47
N GLY A 21 -19.24 -12.17 -12.33
CA GLY A 21 -19.67 -10.79 -12.22
C GLY A 21 -18.54 -9.87 -12.71
N PRO A 22 -18.86 -8.79 -13.45
CA PRO A 22 -17.84 -7.86 -13.88
C PRO A 22 -17.16 -7.33 -12.62
N THR A 23 -15.85 -7.56 -12.52
CA THR A 23 -15.01 -6.87 -11.55
C THR A 23 -15.22 -5.37 -11.81
N PRO A 24 -15.73 -4.58 -10.87
CA PRO A 24 -15.98 -3.16 -11.12
C PRO A 24 -14.65 -2.50 -11.47
N GLU A 25 -14.55 -2.14 -12.74
CA GLU A 25 -13.47 -1.39 -13.35
C GLU A 25 -13.35 -0.06 -12.59
N PRO A 26 -12.17 0.30 -12.06
CA PRO A 26 -12.04 1.50 -11.23
C PRO A 26 -12.14 2.75 -12.11
N ALA A 27 -13.36 3.27 -12.27
CA ALA A 27 -13.66 4.56 -12.87
C ALA A 27 -13.39 5.70 -11.87
N SER A 28 -12.14 5.89 -11.48
CA SER A 28 -11.60 7.19 -11.06
C SER A 28 -10.09 7.06 -10.92
N ALA A 29 -9.35 8.08 -11.34
CA ALA A 29 -7.89 8.08 -11.29
C ALA A 29 -7.40 7.99 -9.84
N ASP A 30 -6.89 6.83 -9.43
CA ASP A 30 -6.26 6.63 -8.12
C ASP A 30 -5.12 7.64 -7.95
N ARG A 31 -5.22 8.52 -6.95
CA ARG A 31 -4.06 9.33 -6.54
C ARG A 31 -3.05 8.42 -5.84
N VAL A 32 -1.91 8.20 -6.49
CA VAL A 32 -0.84 7.30 -6.02
C VAL A 32 0.27 8.12 -5.37
N PHE A 33 0.40 8.00 -4.05
CA PHE A 33 1.53 8.59 -3.31
C PHE A 33 2.63 7.53 -3.12
N ARG A 34 3.77 7.69 -3.79
CA ARG A 34 4.95 6.81 -3.73
C ARG A 34 6.26 7.60 -3.73
N SER A 35 7.26 7.14 -2.98
CA SER A 35 8.61 7.71 -3.06
C SER A 35 9.48 6.93 -4.06
N SER A 36 9.99 7.59 -5.11
CA SER A 36 10.88 6.98 -6.11
C SER A 36 12.18 6.43 -5.50
N PHE A 37 12.65 7.03 -4.40
CA PHE A 37 13.88 6.61 -3.70
C PHE A 37 13.74 5.24 -3.03
N GLY A 38 12.55 4.90 -2.52
CA GLY A 38 12.27 3.58 -1.94
C GLY A 38 12.37 2.46 -2.98
N ILE A 39 11.91 2.72 -4.20
CA ILE A 39 12.00 1.77 -5.32
C ILE A 39 13.46 1.56 -5.73
N ALA A 40 14.22 2.64 -5.92
CA ALA A 40 15.63 2.55 -6.29
C ALA A 40 16.45 1.79 -5.23
N GLY A 41 16.23 2.08 -3.94
CA GLY A 41 16.87 1.36 -2.84
C GLY A 41 16.49 -0.13 -2.80
N GLY A 42 15.21 -0.45 -3.02
CA GLY A 42 14.74 -1.84 -3.10
C GLY A 42 15.38 -2.63 -4.24
N VAL A 43 15.41 -2.06 -5.44
CA VAL A 43 16.06 -2.68 -6.61
C VAL A 43 17.54 -2.87 -6.35
N PHE A 44 18.23 -1.87 -5.79
CA PHE A 44 19.64 -1.98 -5.44
C PHE A 44 19.92 -3.11 -4.44
N LEU A 45 19.10 -3.24 -3.38
CA LEU A 45 19.22 -4.32 -2.40
C LEU A 45 18.99 -5.70 -3.03
N LEU A 46 18.02 -5.83 -3.94
CA LEU A 46 17.78 -7.09 -4.66
C LEU A 46 18.96 -7.47 -5.55
N LEU A 47 19.55 -6.50 -6.27
CA LEU A 47 20.75 -6.72 -7.07
C LEU A 47 21.92 -7.18 -6.20
N LEU A 48 22.15 -6.51 -5.07
CA LEU A 48 23.24 -6.85 -4.16
C LEU A 48 23.04 -8.25 -3.56
N ALA A 49 21.82 -8.58 -3.12
CA ALA A 49 21.48 -9.90 -2.63
C ALA A 49 21.69 -10.99 -3.70
N GLY A 50 21.30 -10.70 -4.94
CA GLY A 50 21.52 -11.60 -6.08
C GLY A 50 23.00 -11.81 -6.37
N VAL A 51 23.81 -10.75 -6.37
CA VAL A 51 25.27 -10.82 -6.56
C VAL A 51 25.93 -11.65 -5.46
N PHE A 52 25.63 -11.37 -4.19
CA PHE A 52 26.22 -12.13 -3.07
C PHE A 52 25.77 -13.57 -3.03
N THR A 53 24.51 -13.85 -3.35
CA THR A 53 24.03 -15.23 -3.44
C THR A 53 24.68 -15.95 -4.61
N GLY A 54 24.83 -15.29 -5.76
CA GLY A 54 25.52 -15.85 -6.92
C GLY A 54 26.99 -16.16 -6.63
N ASP A 55 27.70 -15.24 -5.98
CA ASP A 55 29.09 -15.47 -5.53
C ASP A 55 29.19 -16.66 -4.57
N ALA A 56 28.31 -16.73 -3.57
CA ALA A 56 28.26 -17.82 -2.61
C ALA A 56 27.89 -19.17 -3.25
N VAL A 57 27.11 -19.18 -4.32
CA VAL A 57 26.76 -20.41 -5.05
C VAL A 57 27.89 -20.87 -5.95
N LEU A 58 28.60 -19.95 -6.61
CA LEU A 58 29.67 -20.27 -7.56
C LEU A 58 31.00 -20.60 -6.87
N ARG A 59 31.31 -19.91 -5.77
CA ARG A 59 32.60 -20.00 -5.06
C ARG A 59 32.49 -20.66 -3.69
N GLY A 60 31.28 -20.82 -3.16
CA GLY A 60 31.07 -21.35 -1.82
C GLY A 60 31.30 -22.85 -1.76
N GLU A 61 32.01 -23.28 -0.72
CA GLU A 61 32.23 -24.69 -0.43
C GLU A 61 31.23 -25.21 0.62
N GLY A 62 31.00 -26.53 0.59
CA GLY A 62 30.15 -27.23 1.55
C GLY A 62 28.71 -26.72 1.56
N ARG A 63 28.27 -26.16 2.70
CA ARG A 63 26.88 -25.75 2.94
C ARG A 63 26.59 -24.28 2.59
N THR A 64 27.64 -23.51 2.24
CA THR A 64 27.54 -22.07 1.95
C THR A 64 26.52 -21.74 0.85
N PRO A 65 26.48 -22.47 -0.30
CA PRO A 65 25.49 -22.22 -1.35
C PRO A 65 24.04 -22.37 -0.86
N TRP A 66 23.78 -23.39 -0.04
CA TRP A 66 22.43 -23.70 0.47
C TRP A 66 21.95 -22.66 1.49
N LEU A 67 22.85 -22.21 2.38
CA LEU A 67 22.55 -21.14 3.33
C LEU A 67 22.30 -19.80 2.61
N ALA A 68 23.10 -19.49 1.59
CA ALA A 68 22.90 -18.29 0.78
C ALA A 68 21.56 -18.31 0.04
N LEU A 69 21.19 -19.44 -0.55
CA LEU A 69 19.91 -19.60 -1.25
C LEU A 69 18.71 -19.50 -0.28
N ALA A 70 18.79 -20.13 0.89
CA ALA A 70 17.76 -20.00 1.93
C ALA A 70 17.61 -18.54 2.40
N GLY A 71 18.74 -17.85 2.61
CA GLY A 71 18.77 -16.42 2.90
C GLY A 71 18.13 -15.58 1.81
N LEU A 72 18.38 -15.88 0.54
CA LEU A 72 17.80 -15.17 -0.60
C LEU A 72 16.28 -15.33 -0.66
N ILE A 73 15.76 -16.55 -0.40
CA ILE A 73 14.32 -16.84 -0.36
C ILE A 73 13.60 -16.02 0.72
N ILE A 74 14.28 -15.70 1.83
CA ILE A 74 13.75 -14.81 2.88
C ILE A 74 13.90 -13.33 2.48
N ALA A 75 15.06 -12.95 1.96
CA ALA A 75 15.43 -11.56 1.70
C ALA A 75 14.56 -10.94 0.59
N VAL A 76 14.33 -11.66 -0.51
CA VAL A 76 13.56 -11.16 -1.66
C VAL A 76 12.14 -10.70 -1.26
N PRO A 77 11.28 -11.54 -0.65
CA PRO A 77 9.94 -11.10 -0.26
C PRO A 77 9.97 -9.99 0.80
N MET A 78 10.97 -9.96 1.69
CA MET A 78 11.13 -8.86 2.66
C MET A 78 11.45 -7.53 1.98
N VAL A 79 12.44 -7.52 1.08
CA VAL A 79 12.80 -6.31 0.33
C VAL A 79 11.60 -5.82 -0.47
N ILE A 80 10.91 -6.71 -1.20
CA ILE A 80 9.69 -6.37 -1.95
C ILE A 80 8.61 -5.79 -1.03
N ALA A 81 8.32 -6.46 0.09
CA ALA A 81 7.31 -6.03 1.06
C ALA A 81 7.59 -4.62 1.59
N LEU A 82 8.86 -4.34 1.93
CA LEU A 82 9.24 -3.12 2.63
C LEU A 82 9.54 -1.94 1.70
N THR A 83 9.92 -2.20 0.44
CA THR A 83 10.38 -1.15 -0.48
C THR A 83 9.46 -0.90 -1.68
N LEU A 84 8.83 -1.95 -2.23
CA LEU A 84 8.07 -1.88 -3.48
C LEU A 84 6.56 -1.91 -3.26
N ARG A 85 6.11 -2.55 -2.17
CA ARG A 85 4.69 -2.75 -1.86
C ARG A 85 3.97 -1.54 -1.25
N PRO A 86 4.58 -0.72 -0.36
CA PRO A 86 3.86 0.33 0.34
C PRO A 86 3.24 1.34 -0.62
N VAL A 87 1.91 1.42 -0.63
CA VAL A 87 1.18 2.41 -1.44
C VAL A 87 -0.18 2.71 -0.83
N VAL A 88 -0.55 3.98 -0.80
CA VAL A 88 -1.92 4.43 -0.50
C VAL A 88 -2.55 4.86 -1.81
N ARG A 89 -3.73 4.29 -2.09
CA ARG A 89 -4.57 4.62 -3.23
C ARG A 89 -5.90 5.13 -2.69
N ALA A 90 -6.24 6.35 -3.05
CA ALA A 90 -7.52 6.94 -2.68
C ALA A 90 -8.34 7.14 -3.96
N ASN A 91 -9.51 6.53 -3.98
CA ASN A 91 -10.50 6.67 -5.05
C ASN A 91 -11.75 7.37 -4.49
N GLU A 92 -12.73 7.61 -5.36
CA GLU A 92 -14.07 8.11 -5.04
C GLU A 92 -14.88 7.16 -4.14
N ASP A 93 -14.64 5.85 -4.23
CA ASP A 93 -15.39 4.85 -3.45
C ASP A 93 -14.69 4.44 -2.15
N ARG A 94 -13.37 4.29 -2.17
CA ARG A 94 -12.63 3.72 -1.03
C ARG A 94 -11.19 4.17 -0.95
N LEU A 95 -10.66 4.10 0.27
CA LEU A 95 -9.26 4.25 0.59
C LEU A 95 -8.60 2.86 0.69
N ARG A 96 -7.69 2.55 -0.24
CA ARG A 96 -6.92 1.29 -0.24
C ARG A 96 -5.49 1.56 0.23
N ILE A 97 -5.17 1.04 1.41
CA ILE A 97 -3.86 1.16 2.07
C ILE A 97 -3.12 -0.17 1.91
N ARG A 98 -2.08 -0.20 1.07
CA ARG A 98 -1.17 -1.35 0.98
C ARG A 98 0.03 -1.10 1.89
N ASN A 99 0.07 -1.84 2.99
CA ASN A 99 1.21 -1.95 3.89
C ASN A 99 2.10 -3.14 3.49
N PRO A 100 3.31 -3.29 4.06
CA PRO A 100 4.24 -4.35 3.67
C PRO A 100 3.65 -5.76 3.67
N PHE A 101 2.90 -6.11 4.72
CA PHE A 101 2.38 -7.47 4.91
C PHE A 101 0.86 -7.58 4.79
N ARG A 102 0.16 -6.45 4.60
CA ARG A 102 -1.31 -6.42 4.53
C ARG A 102 -1.80 -5.31 3.63
N THR A 103 -2.95 -5.54 3.00
CA THR A 103 -3.72 -4.55 2.26
C THR A 103 -5.01 -4.31 3.01
N ILE A 104 -5.33 -3.06 3.29
CA ILE A 104 -6.53 -2.64 4.00
C ILE A 104 -7.36 -1.85 3.01
N GLU A 105 -8.63 -2.23 2.83
CA GLU A 105 -9.60 -1.50 2.02
C GLU A 105 -10.62 -0.88 2.98
N LEU A 106 -10.70 0.44 2.98
CA LEU A 106 -11.57 1.22 3.85
C LEU A 106 -12.56 2.00 2.98
N PRO A 107 -13.84 1.61 2.95
CA PRO A 107 -14.91 2.45 2.39
C PRO A 107 -14.96 3.78 3.14
N TRP A 108 -15.19 4.90 2.45
CA TRP A 108 -15.15 6.23 3.11
C TRP A 108 -16.17 6.37 4.25
N SER A 109 -17.33 5.70 4.15
CA SER A 109 -18.33 5.62 5.23
C SER A 109 -17.80 5.03 6.54
N SER A 110 -16.77 4.19 6.48
CA SER A 110 -16.18 3.55 7.66
C SER A 110 -15.13 4.42 8.35
N VAL A 111 -14.67 5.49 7.69
CA VAL A 111 -13.58 6.36 8.13
C VAL A 111 -14.12 7.47 9.04
N ALA A 112 -13.70 7.47 10.30
CA ALA A 112 -14.11 8.46 11.29
C ALA A 112 -13.20 9.68 11.33
N ASP A 113 -11.89 9.47 11.29
CA ASP A 113 -10.89 10.56 11.30
C ASP A 113 -9.58 10.07 10.69
N LEU A 114 -8.78 11.01 10.17
CA LEU A 114 -7.40 10.77 9.74
C LEU A 114 -6.47 11.74 10.46
N ARG A 115 -5.39 11.22 11.02
CA ARG A 115 -4.40 12.02 11.76
C ARG A 115 -2.98 11.79 11.25
N ALA A 116 -2.22 12.87 11.19
CA ALA A 116 -0.79 12.86 10.93
C ALA A 116 -0.03 13.16 12.23
N GLY A 117 0.18 12.15 13.06
CA GLY A 117 0.93 12.28 14.32
C GLY A 117 2.43 12.08 14.10
N TYR A 118 3.01 11.11 14.82
CA TYR A 118 4.32 10.52 14.51
C TYR A 118 4.23 9.47 13.38
N SER A 119 3.03 8.93 13.16
CA SER A 119 2.59 8.04 12.10
C SER A 119 1.34 8.66 11.44
N SER A 120 1.12 8.36 10.16
CA SER A 120 -0.16 8.67 9.51
C SER A 120 -1.14 7.54 9.84
N GLU A 121 -2.28 7.85 10.44
CA GLU A 121 -3.25 6.87 10.96
C GLU A 121 -4.66 7.21 10.52
N VAL A 122 -5.43 6.17 10.16
CA VAL A 122 -6.86 6.25 9.90
C VAL A 122 -7.61 5.58 11.05
N PHE A 123 -8.59 6.29 11.59
CA PHE A 123 -9.53 5.81 12.59
C PHE A 123 -10.83 5.45 11.92
N THR A 124 -11.40 4.32 12.32
CA THR A 124 -12.72 3.88 11.83
C THR A 124 -13.81 4.12 12.86
N HIS A 125 -15.07 4.23 12.41
CA HIS A 125 -16.21 4.35 13.32
C HIS A 125 -16.37 3.12 14.24
N ALA A 126 -15.86 1.97 13.82
CA ALA A 126 -15.80 0.73 14.62
C ALA A 126 -14.68 0.73 15.68
N GLY A 127 -13.91 1.82 15.81
CA GLY A 127 -12.83 1.95 16.80
C GLY A 127 -11.50 1.30 16.40
N ALA A 128 -11.38 0.75 15.19
CA ALA A 128 -10.12 0.22 14.68
C ALA A 128 -9.22 1.34 14.13
N THR A 129 -7.91 1.20 14.35
CA THR A 129 -6.88 2.14 13.87
C THR A 129 -5.95 1.45 12.89
N TYR A 130 -5.73 2.07 11.74
CA TYR A 130 -4.85 1.55 10.69
C TYR A 130 -3.73 2.54 10.37
N GLN A 131 -2.49 2.08 10.46
CA GLN A 131 -1.31 2.87 10.08
C GLN A 131 -1.09 2.89 8.57
N LEU A 132 -0.74 4.06 8.03
CA LEU A 132 -0.41 4.30 6.63
C LEU A 132 1.11 4.37 6.49
N TRP A 133 1.73 3.25 6.11
CA TRP A 133 3.19 3.15 5.98
C TRP A 133 3.76 3.91 4.79
N SER A 134 2.96 4.14 3.74
CA SER A 134 3.45 4.76 2.50
C SER A 134 3.46 6.29 2.51
N VAL A 135 2.93 6.92 3.56
CA VAL A 135 2.97 8.38 3.70
C VAL A 135 4.24 8.71 4.49
N PRO A 136 5.32 9.18 3.84
CA PRO A 136 6.58 9.40 4.51
C PRO A 136 6.45 10.54 5.53
N VAL A 137 6.49 10.19 6.81
CA VAL A 137 6.68 11.14 7.92
C VAL A 137 8.15 11.57 7.96
N SER A 138 8.56 12.37 6.98
CA SER A 138 9.95 12.81 6.93
C SER A 138 10.22 13.88 8.00
N LEU A 139 10.77 13.45 9.14
CA LEU A 139 11.22 14.33 10.23
C LEU A 139 12.20 15.41 9.74
N ARG A 140 13.01 15.10 8.70
CA ARG A 140 13.91 16.05 8.04
C ARG A 140 13.16 17.17 7.31
N GLN A 141 12.01 16.87 6.70
CA GLN A 141 11.20 17.89 6.03
C GLN A 141 10.38 18.68 7.04
N ARG A 142 9.90 18.07 8.14
CA ARG A 142 9.33 18.82 9.28
C ARG A 142 10.34 19.83 9.85
N LYS A 143 11.62 19.43 10.04
CA LYS A 143 12.68 20.36 10.47
C LYS A 143 12.95 21.47 9.45
N LYS A 144 12.85 21.18 8.14
CA LYS A 144 12.98 22.19 7.07
C LYS A 144 11.78 23.14 7.02
N ALA A 145 10.57 22.64 7.18
CA ALA A 145 9.33 23.41 7.23
C ALA A 145 9.30 24.33 8.47
N ALA A 146 9.65 23.81 9.65
CA ALA A 146 9.79 24.60 10.87
C ALA A 146 10.82 25.73 10.71
N ARG A 147 11.98 25.47 10.10
CA ARG A 147 12.99 26.51 9.80
C ARG A 147 12.46 27.56 8.82
N LYS A 148 11.67 27.17 7.82
CA LYS A 148 11.07 28.10 6.85
C LYS A 148 9.99 28.96 7.51
N ALA A 149 9.15 28.37 8.36
CA ALA A 149 8.14 29.08 9.15
C ALA A 149 8.79 30.06 10.14
N MET A 150 9.89 29.66 10.81
CA MET A 150 10.67 30.56 11.68
C MET A 150 11.26 31.74 10.91
N ARG A 151 11.78 31.53 9.69
CA ARG A 151 12.28 32.62 8.84
C ARG A 151 11.18 33.57 8.41
N ALA A 152 10.03 33.04 7.97
CA ALA A 152 8.87 33.86 7.61
C ALA A 152 8.33 34.67 8.81
N ALA A 153 8.37 34.11 10.02
CA ALA A 153 8.00 34.82 11.25
C ALA A 153 9.01 35.92 11.65
N GLN A 154 10.28 35.78 11.25
CA GLN A 154 11.28 36.83 11.42
C GLN A 154 11.19 37.93 10.35
N ASP A 155 10.70 37.61 9.15
CA ASP A 155 10.53 38.57 8.05
C ASP A 155 9.24 39.42 8.19
N ASP A 156 8.20 38.98 8.92
CA ASP A 156 7.00 39.79 9.26
C ASP A 156 6.67 39.78 10.76
N PRO A 157 7.46 40.46 11.63
CA PRO A 157 7.27 40.44 13.08
C PRO A 157 6.00 41.14 13.59
N HIS A 158 5.35 41.94 12.74
CA HIS A 158 4.21 42.78 13.11
C HIS A 158 2.91 42.39 12.39
N GLY A 159 2.92 41.36 11.53
CA GLY A 159 1.73 40.82 10.85
C GLY A 159 1.04 41.83 9.94
N ARG A 160 1.76 42.86 9.46
CA ARG A 160 1.16 43.99 8.74
C ARG A 160 1.12 43.77 7.23
N THR A 161 1.72 42.69 6.72
CA THR A 161 1.94 42.55 5.26
C THR A 161 1.15 41.41 4.61
N SER A 162 0.30 40.65 5.31
CA SER A 162 -0.32 39.47 4.70
C SER A 162 -1.84 39.35 4.87
N VAL A 163 -2.57 40.35 4.37
CA VAL A 163 -4.01 40.17 4.03
C VAL A 163 -4.16 39.21 2.82
N THR A 164 -3.07 38.95 2.10
CA THR A 164 -2.97 37.99 1.00
C THR A 164 -1.91 36.92 1.26
N ALA A 165 -1.82 36.37 2.49
CA ALA A 165 -1.17 35.07 2.67
C ALA A 165 -1.99 34.03 1.90
N ASP A 166 -1.70 33.94 0.61
CA ASP A 166 -2.28 33.03 -0.37
C ASP A 166 -2.37 31.63 0.25
N VAL A 167 -3.48 30.95 0.05
CA VAL A 167 -3.70 29.57 0.53
C VAL A 167 -2.53 28.66 0.10
N ARG A 168 -1.87 28.99 -1.02
CA ARG A 168 -0.60 28.37 -1.46
C ARG A 168 0.57 28.51 -0.48
N ASP A 169 0.70 29.63 0.23
CA ASP A 169 1.80 29.83 1.17
C ASP A 169 1.56 29.09 2.50
N SER A 170 0.30 28.91 2.88
CA SER A 170 -0.07 28.03 4.00
C SER A 170 0.23 26.55 3.69
N ALA A 171 -0.06 26.09 2.46
CA ALA A 171 0.37 24.78 1.98
C ALA A 171 1.92 24.67 1.95
N SER A 172 2.63 25.74 1.59
CA SER A 172 4.10 25.76 1.56
C SER A 172 4.78 25.61 2.95
N ARG A 173 4.02 25.81 4.03
CA ARG A 173 4.46 25.72 5.44
C ARG A 173 4.11 24.38 6.10
N THR A 174 3.15 23.65 5.54
CA THR A 174 2.68 22.35 6.05
C THR A 174 3.54 21.22 5.48
N ALA A 175 3.93 20.25 6.32
CA ALA A 175 4.73 19.12 5.84
C ALA A 175 3.96 18.35 4.75
N PRO A 176 4.61 17.82 3.69
CA PRO A 176 3.92 17.11 2.63
C PRO A 176 3.05 15.94 3.12
N SER A 177 3.40 15.31 4.24
CA SER A 177 2.58 14.28 4.90
C SER A 177 1.26 14.81 5.44
N ASP A 178 1.29 16.02 6.00
CA ASP A 178 0.14 16.63 6.64
C ASP A 178 -0.83 17.18 5.58
N GLN A 179 -0.31 17.62 4.42
CA GLN A 179 -1.12 17.93 3.23
C GLN A 179 -1.84 16.69 2.69
N VAL A 180 -1.14 15.55 2.56
CA VAL A 180 -1.77 14.29 2.12
C VAL A 180 -2.89 13.88 3.07
N VAL A 181 -2.70 14.01 4.38
CA VAL A 181 -3.76 13.69 5.36
C VAL A 181 -4.93 14.68 5.28
N ALA A 182 -4.67 15.96 5.03
CA ALA A 182 -5.72 16.96 4.80
C ALA A 182 -6.54 16.64 3.54
N ASP A 183 -5.88 16.32 2.42
CA ASP A 183 -6.53 15.92 1.16
C ASP A 183 -7.39 14.67 1.36
N LEU A 184 -6.89 13.68 2.11
CA LEU A 184 -7.64 12.46 2.42
C LEU A 184 -8.84 12.73 3.33
N ARG A 185 -8.75 13.68 4.26
CA ARG A 185 -9.89 14.10 5.08
C ARG A 185 -10.96 14.79 4.25
N GLU A 186 -10.56 15.68 3.34
CA GLU A 186 -11.49 16.32 2.40
C GLU A 186 -12.19 15.27 1.51
N MET A 187 -11.45 14.25 1.05
CA MET A 187 -12.04 13.15 0.29
C MET A 187 -13.01 12.31 1.14
N ALA A 188 -12.69 12.05 2.41
CA ALA A 188 -13.59 11.34 3.32
C ALA A 188 -14.91 12.09 3.51
N GLU A 189 -14.85 13.40 3.79
CA GLU A 189 -16.03 14.24 3.96
C GLU A 189 -16.87 14.31 2.67
N ARG A 190 -16.21 14.45 1.51
CA ARG A 190 -16.88 14.55 0.21
C ARG A 190 -17.55 13.25 -0.23
N TYR A 191 -16.94 12.10 0.04
CA TYR A 191 -17.36 10.82 -0.53
C TYR A 191 -18.05 9.88 0.46
N ALA A 192 -18.06 10.17 1.77
CA ALA A 192 -18.71 9.31 2.78
C ALA A 192 -20.18 8.98 2.48
N GLY A 193 -20.93 9.91 1.86
CA GLY A 193 -22.34 9.72 1.53
C GLY A 193 -22.61 8.93 0.24
N ARG A 194 -21.58 8.54 -0.53
CA ARG A 194 -21.80 7.84 -1.80
C ARG A 194 -22.23 6.38 -1.59
N PRO A 195 -23.11 5.84 -2.45
CA PRO A 195 -23.47 4.42 -2.40
C PRO A 195 -22.26 3.49 -2.56
N GLY A 196 -21.34 3.82 -3.47
CA GLY A 196 -20.09 3.06 -3.69
C GLY A 196 -19.08 3.16 -2.54
N ALA A 197 -19.27 4.10 -1.62
CA ALA A 197 -18.40 4.31 -0.46
C ALA A 197 -18.94 3.69 0.84
N GLN A 198 -20.03 2.94 0.76
CA GLN A 198 -20.60 2.17 1.86
C GLN A 198 -19.92 0.80 2.01
N GLY A 199 -19.80 0.31 3.24
CA GLY A 199 -19.38 -1.06 3.53
C GLY A 199 -18.43 -1.18 4.71
N GLU A 200 -17.97 -2.40 4.94
CA GLU A 200 -17.07 -2.72 6.05
C GLU A 200 -15.59 -2.68 5.65
N PRO A 201 -14.70 -2.29 6.57
CA PRO A 201 -13.26 -2.44 6.42
C PRO A 201 -12.86 -3.88 6.08
N GLN A 202 -12.06 -4.05 5.02
CA GLN A 202 -11.50 -5.36 4.64
C GLN A 202 -9.98 -5.39 4.82
N VAL A 203 -9.46 -6.46 5.40
CA VAL A 203 -8.01 -6.66 5.58
C VAL A 203 -7.58 -7.94 4.89
N ARG A 204 -6.62 -7.81 3.96
CA ARG A 204 -6.06 -8.92 3.17
C ARG A 204 -4.57 -9.06 3.43
N TRP A 205 -4.15 -10.21 3.93
CA TRP A 205 -2.73 -10.50 4.17
C TRP A 205 -1.98 -10.83 2.88
N ALA A 206 -0.70 -10.48 2.85
CA ALA A 206 0.20 -10.72 1.73
C ALA A 206 0.79 -12.14 1.82
N TYR A 207 -0.05 -13.18 1.72
CA TYR A 207 0.42 -14.57 1.81
C TYR A 207 1.45 -14.92 0.72
N GLU A 208 1.39 -14.26 -0.43
CA GLU A 208 2.38 -14.32 -1.50
C GLU A 208 3.80 -13.95 -1.05
N LEU A 209 3.94 -13.13 0.00
CA LEU A 209 5.24 -12.72 0.55
C LEU A 209 5.54 -13.48 1.85
N LEU A 210 4.53 -13.70 2.68
CA LEU A 210 4.69 -14.40 3.96
C LEU A 210 5.02 -15.88 3.76
N ALA A 211 4.39 -16.57 2.79
CA ALA A 211 4.62 -17.99 2.59
C ALA A 211 6.04 -18.30 2.09
N PRO A 212 6.60 -17.62 1.06
CA PRO A 212 7.99 -17.82 0.68
C PRO A 212 8.97 -17.44 1.79
N ALA A 213 8.73 -16.33 2.50
CA ALA A 213 9.58 -15.92 3.61
C ALA A 213 9.59 -16.96 4.75
N ALA A 214 8.43 -17.51 5.10
CA ALA A 214 8.31 -18.56 6.11
C ALA A 214 8.96 -19.88 5.67
N ALA A 215 8.79 -20.26 4.39
CA ALA A 215 9.44 -21.44 3.83
C ALA A 215 10.97 -21.31 3.81
N GLY A 216 11.49 -20.15 3.41
CA GLY A 216 12.92 -19.85 3.47
C GLY A 216 13.46 -19.87 4.90
N LEU A 217 12.71 -19.32 5.85
CA LEU A 217 13.08 -19.34 7.27
C LEU A 217 13.15 -20.77 7.80
N LEU A 218 12.14 -21.59 7.51
CA LEU A 218 12.12 -22.99 7.92
C LEU A 218 13.31 -23.76 7.31
N LEU A 219 13.57 -23.58 6.02
CA LEU A 219 14.72 -24.17 5.35
C LEU A 219 16.04 -23.76 6.01
N LEU A 220 16.20 -22.46 6.32
CA LEU A 220 17.40 -21.96 6.98
C LEU A 220 17.58 -22.60 8.37
N VAL A 221 16.51 -22.69 9.16
CA VAL A 221 16.53 -23.33 10.49
C VAL A 221 16.94 -24.80 10.37
N ILE A 222 16.39 -25.54 9.42
CA ILE A 222 16.75 -26.95 9.19
C ILE A 222 18.23 -27.08 8.82
N LEU A 223 18.72 -26.22 7.92
CA LEU A 223 20.12 -26.25 7.48
C LEU A 223 21.10 -25.94 8.62
N LEU A 224 20.72 -25.05 9.54
CA LEU A 224 21.51 -24.71 10.73
C LEU A 224 21.44 -25.77 11.82
N ALA A 225 20.29 -26.43 12.00
CA ALA A 225 20.12 -27.44 13.05
C ALA A 225 20.72 -28.81 12.69
N THR A 226 20.82 -29.10 11.38
CA THR A 226 21.40 -30.35 10.85
C THR A 226 22.84 -30.19 10.37
N GLY A 227 23.44 -29.01 10.60
CA GLY A 227 24.82 -28.67 10.23
C GLY A 227 25.69 -28.51 11.44
#